data_AF-A0A961H577-F1
#
_entry.id   AF-A0A961H577-F1
#
_cell.length_a   1.000
_cell.length_b   1.000
_cell.length_c   1.000
_cell.angle_alpha   90.00
_cell.angle_beta   90.00
_cell.angle_gamma   90.00
#
_symmetry.space_group_name_H-M   'P 1'
#
loop_
_entity.id
_entity.type
_entity.pdbx_description
1 polymer ?
#
loop_
_entity_poly.entity_id
_entity_poly.type
_entity_poly.pdbx_seq_one_letter_code
_entity_poly.pdbx_strand_id
1 'polypeptide(L)'
;GSWRIMLAVLLGAFATSTLFYLLGSPSNPMFQMPPHWHLVVGGLAFGLIFMATDPVSAAMTETGKWIYGVLIGVVTILIRVVNPAYPEGVMLAILLGNVFAPLIDWFVVQAHVQRRLARHEA
;
A
#
# COMPACT_ATOMS: atom_id res chain seq x y z
N GLY A 1 -14.49 -4.46 6.88
CA GLY A 1 -13.46 -3.88 5.99
C GLY A 1 -13.17 -2.46 6.41
N SER A 2 -11.90 -2.11 6.57
CA SER A 2 -11.47 -0.75 6.91
C SER A 2 -11.41 0.12 5.65
N TRP A 3 -12.30 1.12 5.56
CA TRP A 3 -12.30 2.10 4.45
C TRP A 3 -10.97 2.88 4.37
N ARG A 4 -10.27 3.04 5.50
CA ARG A 4 -8.95 3.70 5.58
C ARG A 4 -7.89 2.91 4.82
N ILE A 5 -7.87 1.58 4.96
CA ILE A 5 -6.94 0.72 4.22
C ILE A 5 -7.24 0.79 2.73
N MET A 6 -8.52 0.71 2.36
CA MET A 6 -8.96 0.80 0.96
C MET A 6 -8.48 2.11 0.32
N LEU A 7 -8.75 3.25 0.96
CA LEU A 7 -8.29 4.55 0.45
C LEU A 7 -6.75 4.65 0.43
N ALA A 8 -6.06 4.15 1.45
CA ALA A 8 -4.61 4.18 1.52
C ALA A 8 -3.95 3.38 0.37
N VAL A 9 -4.46 2.18 0.06
CA VAL A 9 -3.99 1.38 -1.08
C VAL A 9 -4.27 2.10 -2.39
N LEU A 10 -5.45 2.68 -2.55
CA LEU A 10 -5.85 3.37 -3.77
C LEU A 10 -4.96 4.61 -4.01
N LEU A 11 -4.71 5.41 -2.97
CA LEU A 11 -3.82 6.56 -3.03
C LEU A 11 -2.37 6.14 -3.27
N GLY A 12 -1.87 5.10 -2.60
CA GLY A 12 -0.51 4.59 -2.80
C GLY A 12 -0.29 4.07 -4.23
N ALA A 13 -1.25 3.31 -4.75
CA ALA A 13 -1.20 2.79 -6.12
C ALA A 13 -1.30 3.93 -7.14
N PHE A 14 -2.23 4.87 -6.97
CA PHE A 14 -2.42 5.99 -7.89
C PHE A 14 -1.23 6.95 -7.91
N ALA A 15 -0.66 7.28 -6.74
CA ALA A 15 0.52 8.13 -6.65
C ALA A 15 1.74 7.48 -7.32
N THR A 16 1.96 6.19 -7.06
CA THR A 16 3.11 5.45 -7.61
C THR A 16 2.96 5.23 -9.13
N SER A 17 1.76 4.93 -9.61
CA SER A 17 1.53 4.79 -11.06
C SER A 17 1.64 6.12 -11.80
N THR A 18 1.17 7.21 -11.20
CA THR A 18 1.37 8.57 -11.75
C THR A 18 2.85 8.93 -11.81
N LEU A 19 3.63 8.59 -10.78
CA LEU A 19 5.07 8.80 -10.78
C LEU A 19 5.75 8.06 -11.94
N PHE A 20 5.44 6.77 -12.13
CA PHE A 20 6.03 6.00 -13.24
C PHE A 20 5.57 6.46 -14.62
N TYR A 21 4.31 6.90 -14.74
CA TYR A 21 3.79 7.49 -15.97
C TYR A 21 4.54 8.77 -16.36
N LEU A 22 4.87 9.62 -15.37
CA LEU A 22 5.65 10.84 -15.59
C LEU A 22 7.12 10.57 -15.90
N LEU A 23 7.72 9.55 -15.27
CA LEU A 23 9.12 9.19 -15.48
C LEU A 23 9.37 8.59 -16.86
N GLY A 24 8.39 7.89 -17.43
CA GLY A 24 8.37 7.42 -18.82
C GLY A 24 9.61 6.62 -19.26
N SER A 25 9.51 5.30 -19.31
CA SER A 25 10.59 4.46 -19.86
C SER A 25 10.27 4.00 -21.30
N PRO A 26 11.16 4.22 -22.29
CA PRO A 26 10.99 3.69 -23.65
C PRO A 26 11.18 2.17 -23.73
N SER A 27 11.81 1.54 -22.73
CA SER A 27 12.08 0.10 -22.71
C SER A 27 10.96 -0.74 -22.08
N ASN A 28 10.04 -0.13 -21.33
CA ASN A 28 8.98 -0.86 -20.64
C ASN A 28 7.59 -0.29 -20.99
N PRO A 29 6.77 -1.01 -21.76
CA PRO A 29 5.42 -0.57 -22.15
C PRO A 29 4.50 -0.28 -20.95
N MET A 30 4.74 -0.93 -19.79
CA MET A 30 3.94 -0.71 -18.58
C MET A 30 4.14 0.66 -17.93
N PHE A 31 5.21 1.40 -18.25
CA PHE A 31 5.38 2.78 -17.78
C PHE A 31 4.46 3.76 -18.52
N GLN A 32 4.01 3.42 -19.72
CA GLN A 32 3.15 4.30 -20.53
C GLN A 32 1.66 4.09 -20.26
N MET A 33 1.31 3.12 -19.41
CA MET A 33 -0.08 2.85 -19.08
C MET A 33 -0.65 3.97 -18.19
N PRO A 34 -1.83 4.51 -18.50
CA PRO A 34 -2.42 5.56 -17.67
C PRO A 34 -2.70 5.07 -16.24
N PRO A 35 -2.50 5.92 -15.21
CA PRO A 35 -2.67 5.56 -13.80
C PRO A 35 -4.02 4.94 -13.44
N HIS A 36 -5.10 5.41 -14.08
CA HIS A 36 -6.46 4.92 -13.84
C HIS A 36 -6.66 3.48 -14.34
N TRP A 37 -5.96 3.08 -15.41
CA TRP A 37 -6.05 1.72 -15.94
C TRP A 37 -5.43 0.70 -14.98
N HIS A 38 -4.37 1.06 -14.25
CA HIS A 38 -3.79 0.17 -13.24
C HIS A 38 -4.76 -0.19 -12.10
N LEU A 39 -5.75 0.65 -11.82
CA LEU A 39 -6.74 0.41 -10.77
C LEU A 39 -7.80 -0.61 -11.21
N VAL A 40 -8.17 -0.60 -12.49
CA VAL A 40 -9.25 -1.43 -13.06
C VAL A 40 -8.72 -2.75 -13.62
N VAL A 41 -7.44 -2.81 -14.00
CA VAL A 41 -6.84 -3.99 -14.62
C VAL A 41 -6.29 -4.98 -13.60
N GLY A 42 -6.60 -6.27 -13.84
CA GLY A 42 -6.20 -7.40 -13.01
C GLY A 42 -6.91 -7.44 -11.66
N GLY A 43 -6.31 -8.12 -10.68
CA GLY A 43 -6.91 -8.32 -9.36
C GLY A 43 -6.77 -7.18 -8.34
N LEU A 44 -6.40 -5.95 -8.72
CA LEU A 44 -6.12 -4.87 -7.74
C LEU A 44 -7.37 -4.46 -6.96
N ALA A 45 -8.47 -4.16 -7.67
CA ALA A 45 -9.73 -3.79 -7.02
C ALA A 45 -10.27 -4.94 -6.12
N PHE A 46 -10.15 -6.19 -6.58
CA PHE A 46 -10.54 -7.36 -5.81
C PHE A 46 -9.68 -7.54 -4.54
N GLY A 47 -8.36 -7.50 -4.69
CA GLY A 47 -7.42 -7.63 -3.57
C GLY A 47 -7.56 -6.50 -2.56
N LEU A 48 -7.80 -5.27 -3.02
CA LEU A 48 -8.04 -4.11 -2.17
C LEU A 48 -9.30 -4.26 -1.30
N ILE A 49 -10.40 -4.75 -1.87
CA ILE A 49 -11.68 -4.83 -1.14
C ILE A 49 -11.71 -6.06 -0.23
N PHE A 50 -11.33 -7.23 -0.75
CA PHE A 50 -11.60 -8.51 -0.08
C PHE A 50 -10.41 -9.07 0.71
N MET A 51 -9.17 -8.76 0.33
CA MET A 51 -7.98 -9.37 0.94
C MET A 51 -7.23 -8.38 1.84
N ALA A 52 -6.99 -7.15 1.37
CA ALA A 52 -6.24 -6.15 2.12
C ALA A 52 -6.97 -5.68 3.39
N THR A 53 -8.29 -5.84 3.46
CA THR A 53 -9.10 -5.42 4.61
C THR A 53 -9.45 -6.52 5.61
N ASP A 54 -8.73 -7.64 5.55
CA ASP A 54 -8.82 -8.71 6.55
C ASP A 54 -8.45 -8.18 7.95
N PRO A 55 -9.38 -8.22 8.94
CA PRO A 55 -9.16 -7.64 10.26
C PRO A 55 -8.11 -8.38 11.11
N VAL A 56 -7.74 -9.62 10.77
CA VAL A 56 -6.77 -10.40 11.57
C VAL A 56 -5.34 -10.05 11.21
N SER A 57 -5.08 -9.87 9.91
CA SER A 57 -3.72 -9.72 9.37
C SER A 57 -3.29 -8.25 9.20
N ALA A 58 -4.25 -7.32 9.16
CA ALA A 58 -3.98 -5.90 8.95
C ALA A 58 -3.53 -5.16 10.23
N ALA A 59 -2.92 -3.98 10.04
CA ALA A 59 -2.55 -3.09 11.13
C ALA A 59 -3.79 -2.67 11.97
N MET A 60 -3.65 -2.73 13.29
CA MET A 60 -4.71 -2.47 14.26
C MET A 60 -4.84 -0.97 14.56
N THR A 61 -3.74 -0.23 14.52
CA THR A 61 -3.72 1.21 14.83
C THR A 61 -4.26 2.06 13.69
N GLU A 62 -4.86 3.21 14.00
CA GLU A 62 -5.49 4.05 12.96
C GLU A 62 -4.50 4.68 11.99
N THR A 63 -3.36 5.16 12.50
CA THR A 63 -2.25 5.63 11.66
C THR A 63 -1.54 4.48 10.97
N GLY A 64 -1.44 3.30 11.61
CA GLY A 64 -0.85 2.10 11.02
C GLY A 64 -1.62 1.63 9.79
N LYS A 65 -2.96 1.67 9.81
CA LYS A 65 -3.82 1.33 8.65
C LYS A 65 -3.50 2.16 7.40
N TRP A 66 -3.18 3.44 7.56
CA TRP A 66 -2.77 4.30 6.45
C TRP A 66 -1.41 3.91 5.88
N ILE A 67 -0.42 3.71 6.75
CA ILE A 67 0.95 3.34 6.34
C ILE A 67 0.94 1.97 5.66
N TYR A 68 0.24 1.00 6.25
CA TYR A 68 0.06 -0.35 5.74
C TYR A 68 -0.59 -0.35 4.34
N GLY A 69 -1.69 0.39 4.16
CA GLY A 69 -2.36 0.44 2.85
C GLY A 69 -1.50 1.12 1.78
N VAL A 70 -0.84 2.24 2.10
CA VAL A 70 0.08 2.91 1.15
C VAL A 70 1.22 1.98 0.75
N LEU A 71 1.81 1.24 1.70
CA LEU A 71 2.87 0.27 1.42
C LEU A 71 2.41 -0.78 0.40
N ILE A 72 1.24 -1.38 0.60
CA ILE A 72 0.69 -2.37 -0.34
C ILE A 72 0.46 -1.76 -1.73
N GLY A 73 -0.11 -0.56 -1.80
CA GLY A 73 -0.36 0.14 -3.06
C GLY A 73 0.91 0.43 -3.85
N VAL A 74 1.95 0.92 -3.17
CA VAL A 74 3.28 1.20 -3.76
C VAL A 74 3.92 -0.10 -4.27
N VAL A 75 3.98 -1.13 -3.43
CA VAL A 75 4.61 -2.41 -3.78
C VAL A 75 3.87 -3.09 -4.93
N THR A 76 2.54 -2.99 -4.98
CA THR A 76 1.74 -3.56 -6.08
C THR A 76 2.14 -2.96 -7.43
N ILE A 77 2.26 -1.63 -7.52
CA ILE A 77 2.65 -0.96 -8.75
C ILE A 77 4.12 -1.21 -9.07
N LEU A 78 5.00 -1.22 -8.05
CA LEU A 78 6.40 -1.55 -8.23
C LEU A 78 6.57 -2.92 -8.89
N ILE A 79 5.92 -3.96 -8.34
CA ILE A 79 5.99 -5.32 -8.91
C ILE A 79 5.46 -5.32 -10.34
N ARG A 80 4.32 -4.68 -10.58
CA ARG A 80 3.69 -4.63 -11.90
C ARG A 80 4.57 -3.94 -12.95
N VAL A 81 5.13 -2.78 -12.62
CA VAL A 81 5.82 -1.93 -13.59
C VAL A 81 7.28 -2.35 -13.79
N VAL A 82 7.94 -2.85 -12.74
CA VAL A 82 9.37 -3.21 -12.78
C VAL A 82 9.59 -4.67 -13.21
N ASN A 83 8.63 -5.57 -12.98
CA ASN A 83 8.77 -6.99 -13.31
C ASN A 83 7.87 -7.40 -14.49
N PRO A 84 8.41 -7.57 -15.72
CA PRO A 84 7.63 -7.95 -16.90
C PRO A 84 7.02 -9.36 -16.80
N ALA A 85 7.53 -10.23 -15.92
CA ALA A 85 7.11 -11.62 -15.83
C ALA A 85 5.84 -11.85 -14.98
N TYR A 86 5.46 -10.89 -14.13
CA TYR A 86 4.33 -11.04 -13.19
C TYR A 86 3.39 -9.83 -13.23
N PRO A 87 2.37 -9.85 -14.13
CA PRO A 87 1.38 -8.78 -14.21
C PRO A 87 0.42 -8.72 -13.00
N GLU A 88 0.43 -9.72 -12.11
CA GLU A 88 -0.43 -9.81 -10.92
C GLU A 88 0.35 -9.74 -9.60
N GLY A 89 0.91 -8.57 -9.27
CA GLY A 89 1.67 -8.35 -8.03
C GLY A 89 0.85 -8.12 -6.75
N VAL A 90 -0.49 -8.06 -6.85
CA VAL A 90 -1.37 -7.61 -5.75
C VAL A 90 -1.31 -8.55 -4.55
N MET A 91 -1.40 -9.86 -4.78
CA MET A 91 -1.39 -10.84 -3.67
C MET A 91 -0.04 -10.85 -2.95
N LEU A 92 1.06 -10.79 -3.69
CA LEU A 92 2.41 -10.72 -3.11
C LEU A 92 2.61 -9.43 -2.31
N ALA A 93 2.09 -8.30 -2.80
CA ALA A 93 2.14 -7.04 -2.09
C ALA A 93 1.34 -7.09 -0.78
N ILE A 94 0.17 -7.73 -0.76
CA ILE A 94 -0.64 -7.91 0.45
C ILE A 94 0.07 -8.81 1.46
N LEU A 95 0.63 -9.94 1.02
CA LEU A 95 1.40 -10.83 1.90
C LEU A 95 2.60 -10.10 2.52
N LEU A 96 3.31 -9.30 1.72
CA LEU A 96 4.41 -8.48 2.23
C LEU A 96 3.93 -7.43 3.24
N GLY A 97 2.81 -6.77 2.94
CA GLY A 97 2.16 -5.84 3.86
C GLY A 97 1.81 -6.49 5.20
N ASN A 98 1.25 -7.70 5.18
CA ASN A 98 0.89 -8.45 6.39
C ASN A 98 2.11 -8.77 7.26
N VAL A 99 3.25 -9.11 6.65
CA VAL A 99 4.50 -9.34 7.39
C VAL A 99 4.99 -8.07 8.08
N PHE A 100 4.80 -6.90 7.46
CA PHE A 100 5.19 -5.62 8.04
C PHE A 100 4.15 -4.99 8.98
N ALA A 101 2.91 -5.48 9.00
CA ALA A 101 1.84 -4.91 9.83
C ALA A 101 2.18 -4.83 11.33
N PRO A 102 2.73 -5.88 11.99
CA PRO A 102 3.12 -5.80 13.40
C PRO A 102 4.25 -4.80 13.67
N LEU A 103 5.18 -4.67 12.72
CA LEU A 103 6.29 -3.72 12.83
C LEU A 103 5.77 -2.28 12.75
N ILE A 104 4.86 -2.00 11.82
CA ILE A 104 4.21 -0.69 11.67
C ILE A 104 3.48 -0.32 12.96
N ASP A 105 2.69 -1.24 13.51
CA ASP A 105 1.96 -0.99 14.75
C ASP A 105 2.89 -0.76 15.95
N TRP A 106 4.00 -1.50 16.05
CA TRP A 106 4.99 -1.28 17.11
C TRP A 106 5.56 0.14 17.07
N PHE A 107 5.97 0.61 15.89
CA PHE A 107 6.47 1.98 15.73
C PHE A 107 5.43 3.04 16.08
N VAL A 108 4.17 2.85 15.64
CA VAL A 108 3.07 3.77 15.93
C VAL A 108 2.79 3.84 17.44
N VAL A 109 2.75 2.69 18.11
CA VAL A 109 2.50 2.63 19.56
C VAL A 109 3.62 3.31 20.33
N GLN A 110 4.88 3.04 19.97
CA GLN A 110 6.03 3.70 20.61
C GLN A 110 5.96 5.23 20.43
N ALA A 111 5.65 5.72 19.23
CA ALA A 111 5.49 7.15 18.98
C ALA A 111 4.36 7.77 19.83
N HIS A 112 3.25 7.06 20.04
CA HIS A 112 2.17 7.51 20.93
C HIS A 112 2.60 7.53 22.40
N VAL A 113 3.36 6.55 22.87
CA VAL A 113 3.89 6.51 24.24
C VAL A 113 4.84 7.69 24.48
N GLN A 114 5.79 7.93 23.58
CA GLN A 114 6.73 9.05 23.69
C GLN A 114 6.03 10.42 23.70
N ARG A 115 5.03 10.61 22.83
CA ARG A 115 4.20 11.83 22.81
C ARG A 115 3.34 12.02 24.07
N ARG A 116 3.03 10.95 24.80
CA ARG A 116 2.32 11.05 26.08
C ARG A 116 3.26 11.45 27.20
N LEU A 117 4.44 10.83 27.28
CA LEU A 117 5.46 11.16 28.28
C LEU A 117 5.88 12.64 28.18
N ALA A 118 6.16 13.13 26.97
CA ALA A 118 6.54 14.53 26.73
C ALA A 118 5.45 15.55 27.13
N ARG A 119 4.17 15.13 27.25
CA ARG A 119 3.08 16.00 27.72
C ARG A 119 2.88 15.98 29.23
N HIS A 120 3.45 14.99 29.93
CA HIS A 120 3.42 14.90 31.39
C HIS A 120 4.68 15.49 32.03
N GLU A 121 5.75 15.66 31.25
CA GLU A 121 7.00 16.32 31.67
C GLU A 121 7.01 17.84 31.45
N ALA A 122 6.02 18.39 30.73
CA ALA A 122 5.81 19.83 30.51
C ALA A 122 4.73 20.40 31.45
#